data_AF-A0A4Q1RIS6-F1
#
_entry.id   AF-A0A4Q1RIS6-F1
#
_cell.length_a   1.000
_cell.length_b   1.000
_cell.length_c   1.000
_cell.angle_alpha   90.00
_cell.angle_beta   90.00
_cell.angle_gamma   90.00
#
_symmetry.space_group_name_H-M   'P 1'
#
loop_
_entity.id
_entity.type
_entity.pdbx_description
1 polymer ?
#
loop_
_entity_poly.entity_id
_entity_poly.type
_entity_poly.pdbx_seq_one_letter_code
_entity_poly.pdbx_strand_id
1 'polypeptide(L)'
;MNFLNKMERKFGRYALTNLSMYIVLTYAAGYLLYMVTPQVLNYMTLEPAMILRGQVWRIVSWLLIPPSTQNIFFTLITLMFYYSIGTSLERTWGAFRYNVYIFSGILMTIIGAFILYFVLDGNVLFGGLFSTYYISMSIFLAYAATYPNNQVLFMMIIPLKIKWLGVAYALMILAEMIQSGWAVRVAIICSLMNFIIFFFMTRNMSRYNPKEIHRRKEFQRAVHRSQVNNNGITKHKCAICGRTEKDGEHLEFRFCSKCNGNYEYCQDHLFTHTHIR
;
A
#
# COMPACT_ATOMS: atom_id res chain seq x y z
N MET A 1 8.85 -15.71 -7.58
CA MET A 1 8.42 -14.29 -7.61
C MET A 1 6.90 -14.27 -7.49
N ASN A 2 6.34 -13.42 -6.63
CA ASN A 2 4.89 -13.30 -6.47
C ASN A 2 4.22 -12.99 -7.82
N PHE A 3 3.09 -13.65 -8.09
CA PHE A 3 2.25 -13.43 -9.28
C PHE A 3 1.97 -11.94 -9.51
N LEU A 4 1.65 -11.22 -8.43
CA LEU A 4 1.50 -9.76 -8.42
C LEU A 4 2.71 -9.02 -8.97
N ASN A 5 3.94 -9.38 -8.57
CA ASN A 5 5.14 -8.67 -9.03
C ASN A 5 5.37 -8.88 -10.54
N LYS A 6 5.01 -10.05 -11.07
CA LYS A 6 5.09 -10.32 -12.52
C LYS A 6 4.05 -9.51 -13.30
N MET A 7 2.84 -9.40 -12.75
CA MET A 7 1.79 -8.55 -13.34
C MET A 7 2.14 -7.07 -13.26
N GLU A 8 2.65 -6.61 -12.12
CA GLU A 8 3.10 -5.22 -11.90
C GLU A 8 4.16 -4.84 -12.94
N ARG A 9 5.12 -5.74 -13.21
CA ARG A 9 6.16 -5.49 -14.22
C ARG A 9 5.63 -5.42 -15.66
N LYS A 10 4.51 -6.09 -15.97
CA LYS A 10 3.93 -6.14 -17.33
C LYS A 10 2.87 -5.05 -17.55
N PHE A 11 2.05 -4.78 -16.53
CA PHE A 11 0.86 -3.95 -16.62
C PHE A 11 0.92 -2.69 -15.74
N GLY A 12 1.99 -2.48 -14.97
CA GLY A 12 2.13 -1.33 -14.07
C GLY A 12 1.98 0.03 -14.78
N ARG A 13 2.34 0.11 -16.06
CA ARG A 13 2.16 1.33 -16.89
C ARG A 13 0.70 1.73 -17.13
N TYR A 14 -0.26 0.82 -16.93
CA TYR A 14 -1.69 1.07 -17.12
C TYR A 14 -2.40 1.37 -15.79
N ALA A 15 -1.67 1.38 -14.67
CA ALA A 15 -2.26 1.71 -13.38
C ALA A 15 -2.69 3.19 -13.35
N LEU A 16 -3.94 3.44 -12.97
CA LEU A 16 -4.43 4.80 -12.78
C LEU A 16 -3.80 5.38 -11.52
N THR A 17 -3.12 6.51 -11.65
CA THR A 17 -2.63 7.28 -10.49
C THR A 17 -3.74 8.16 -9.95
N ASN A 18 -3.78 8.34 -8.63
CA ASN A 18 -4.83 9.06 -7.90
C ASN A 18 -6.20 8.40 -8.05
N LEU A 19 -6.26 7.06 -8.04
CA LEU A 19 -7.50 6.30 -8.16
C LEU A 19 -8.52 6.70 -7.08
N SER A 20 -8.05 7.00 -5.87
CA SER A 20 -8.88 7.48 -4.76
C SER A 20 -9.65 8.77 -5.09
N MET A 21 -9.06 9.66 -5.89
CA MET A 21 -9.71 10.90 -6.34
C MET A 21 -10.88 10.57 -7.27
N TYR A 22 -10.68 9.69 -8.26
CA TYR A 22 -11.74 9.29 -9.19
C TYR A 22 -12.91 8.62 -8.47
N ILE A 23 -12.63 7.76 -7.47
CA ILE A 23 -13.68 7.13 -6.66
C ILE A 23 -14.51 8.20 -5.94
N VAL A 24 -13.86 9.16 -5.30
CA VAL A 24 -14.54 10.23 -4.55
C VAL A 24 -15.35 11.13 -5.48
N LEU A 25 -14.84 11.45 -6.67
CA LEU A 25 -15.54 12.20 -7.70
C LEU A 25 -16.79 11.45 -8.19
N THR A 26 -16.69 10.12 -8.32
CA THR A 26 -17.81 9.25 -8.70
C THR A 26 -18.92 9.27 -7.64
N TYR A 27 -18.55 9.22 -6.36
CA TYR A 27 -19.51 9.35 -5.25
C TYR A 27 -20.11 10.77 -5.14
N ALA A 28 -19.31 11.81 -5.39
CA ALA A 28 -19.81 13.19 -5.42
C ALA A 28 -20.84 13.37 -6.54
N ALA A 29 -20.57 12.85 -7.74
CA ALA A 29 -21.52 12.86 -8.85
C ALA A 29 -22.81 12.12 -8.51
N GLY A 30 -22.72 10.94 -7.91
CA GLY A 30 -23.92 10.19 -7.50
C GLY A 30 -24.71 10.85 -6.38
N TYR A 31 -24.05 11.56 -5.46
CA TYR A 31 -24.72 12.36 -4.45
C TYR A 31 -25.47 13.55 -5.07
N LEU A 32 -24.86 14.24 -6.06
CA LEU A 32 -25.56 15.29 -6.82
C LEU A 32 -26.78 14.74 -7.55
N LEU A 33 -26.65 13.57 -8.21
CA LEU A 33 -27.78 12.90 -8.85
C LEU A 33 -28.88 12.53 -7.86
N TYR A 34 -28.53 12.10 -6.65
CA TYR A 34 -29.48 11.83 -5.59
C TYR A 34 -30.26 13.10 -5.18
N MET A 35 -29.59 14.24 -5.08
CA MET A 35 -30.25 15.50 -4.71
C MET A 35 -31.21 16.01 -5.80
N VAL A 36 -30.85 15.85 -7.08
CA VAL A 36 -31.67 16.35 -8.20
C VAL A 36 -32.79 15.37 -8.56
N THR A 37 -32.49 14.08 -8.61
CA THR A 37 -33.43 13.03 -9.04
C THR A 37 -33.18 11.73 -8.25
N PRO A 38 -33.73 11.59 -7.04
CA PRO A 38 -33.54 10.41 -6.20
C PRO A 38 -33.92 9.10 -6.88
N GLN A 39 -34.93 9.13 -7.76
CA GLN A 39 -35.46 7.96 -8.46
C GLN A 39 -34.45 7.33 -9.43
N VAL A 40 -33.47 8.11 -9.91
CA VAL A 40 -32.43 7.62 -10.82
C VAL A 40 -31.54 6.58 -10.13
N LEU A 41 -31.36 6.65 -8.80
CA LEU A 41 -30.57 5.65 -8.07
C LEU A 41 -31.14 4.22 -8.24
N ASN A 42 -32.46 4.07 -8.33
CA ASN A 42 -33.09 2.75 -8.52
C ASN A 42 -32.74 2.11 -9.88
N TYR A 43 -32.38 2.94 -10.86
CA TYR A 43 -31.88 2.49 -12.17
C TYR A 43 -30.39 2.22 -12.19
N MET A 44 -29.68 2.66 -11.15
CA MET A 44 -28.23 2.54 -11.04
C MET A 44 -27.79 1.36 -10.17
N THR A 45 -28.68 0.75 -9.38
CA THR A 45 -28.36 -0.39 -8.50
C THR A 45 -27.88 -1.61 -9.29
N LEU A 46 -26.99 -2.38 -8.68
CA LEU A 46 -26.49 -3.64 -9.23
C LEU A 46 -27.56 -4.73 -9.09
N GLU A 47 -28.34 -4.92 -10.15
CA GLU A 47 -29.47 -5.86 -10.18
C GLU A 47 -29.30 -6.86 -11.34
N PRO A 48 -28.80 -8.08 -11.07
CA PRO A 48 -28.57 -9.10 -12.10
C PRO A 48 -29.80 -9.40 -12.96
N ALA A 49 -30.98 -9.45 -12.33
CA ALA A 49 -32.26 -9.69 -13.02
C ALA A 49 -32.52 -8.67 -14.14
N MET A 50 -32.22 -7.40 -13.88
CA MET A 50 -32.43 -6.31 -14.82
C MET A 50 -31.30 -6.22 -15.85
N ILE A 51 -30.07 -6.59 -15.46
CA ILE A 51 -28.93 -6.67 -16.39
C ILE A 51 -29.20 -7.71 -17.47
N LEU A 52 -29.70 -8.89 -17.09
CA LEU A 52 -30.06 -9.95 -18.04
C LEU A 52 -31.24 -9.57 -18.95
N ARG A 53 -32.07 -8.61 -18.54
CA ARG A 53 -33.16 -8.03 -19.35
C ARG A 53 -32.72 -6.84 -20.22
N GLY A 54 -31.41 -6.55 -20.30
CA GLY A 54 -30.84 -5.53 -21.19
C GLY A 54 -30.36 -4.25 -20.50
N GLN A 55 -30.50 -4.12 -19.18
CA GLN A 55 -30.02 -2.93 -18.44
C GLN A 55 -28.52 -3.04 -18.09
N VAL A 56 -27.67 -3.16 -19.10
CA VAL A 56 -26.22 -3.45 -18.95
C VAL A 56 -25.43 -2.36 -18.23
N TRP A 57 -25.92 -1.11 -18.24
CA TRP A 57 -25.28 0.01 -17.53
C TRP A 57 -25.19 -0.22 -16.02
N ARG A 58 -26.09 -1.03 -15.45
CA ARG A 58 -26.10 -1.42 -14.02
C ARG A 58 -24.85 -2.13 -13.54
N ILE A 59 -24.01 -2.64 -14.45
CA ILE A 59 -22.71 -3.25 -14.13
C ILE A 59 -21.70 -2.19 -13.65
N VAL A 60 -21.87 -0.92 -14.06
CA VAL A 60 -20.95 0.18 -13.74
C VAL A 60 -21.64 1.27 -12.92
N SER A 61 -22.90 1.59 -13.21
CA SER A 61 -23.60 2.72 -12.59
C SER A 61 -23.76 2.62 -11.08
N TRP A 62 -23.74 1.41 -10.53
CA TRP A 62 -23.86 1.17 -9.09
C TRP A 62 -22.68 1.76 -8.31
N LEU A 63 -21.54 1.98 -8.96
CA LEU A 63 -20.37 2.65 -8.38
C LEU A 63 -20.66 4.13 -8.06
N LEU A 64 -21.66 4.74 -8.71
CA LEU A 64 -22.08 6.10 -8.41
C LEU A 64 -22.90 6.16 -7.12
N ILE A 65 -23.51 5.06 -6.67
CA ILE A 65 -24.36 5.10 -5.47
C ILE A 65 -23.50 5.45 -4.25
N PRO A 66 -23.75 6.58 -3.58
CA PRO A 66 -22.93 6.99 -2.45
C PRO A 66 -23.15 6.05 -1.25
N PRO A 67 -22.11 5.77 -0.44
CA PRO A 67 -22.20 4.84 0.69
C PRO A 67 -23.04 5.36 1.86
N SER A 68 -23.34 6.66 1.95
CA SER A 68 -24.32 7.20 2.89
C SER A 68 -25.00 8.47 2.34
N THR A 69 -26.27 8.66 2.71
CA THR A 69 -27.11 9.78 2.26
C THR A 69 -27.70 10.61 3.41
N GLN A 70 -27.24 10.39 4.65
CA GLN A 70 -27.89 10.94 5.86
C GLN A 70 -27.89 12.48 5.90
N ASN A 71 -26.72 13.12 5.72
CA ASN A 71 -26.56 14.56 5.88
C ASN A 71 -25.37 15.04 5.05
N ILE A 72 -25.52 16.14 4.30
CA ILE A 72 -24.49 16.64 3.38
C ILE A 72 -23.16 16.93 4.08
N PHE A 73 -23.21 17.47 5.30
CA PHE A 73 -22.03 17.71 6.13
C PHE A 73 -21.27 16.42 6.46
N PHE A 74 -21.98 15.39 6.93
CA PHE A 74 -21.39 14.09 7.23
C PHE A 74 -20.92 13.38 5.96
N THR A 75 -21.66 13.49 4.85
CA THR A 75 -21.23 12.96 3.54
C THR A 75 -19.91 13.57 3.11
N LEU A 76 -19.72 14.89 3.21
CA LEU A 76 -18.45 15.54 2.89
C LEU A 76 -17.30 15.05 3.77
N ILE A 77 -17.53 14.92 5.08
CA ILE A 77 -16.54 14.36 6.01
C ILE A 77 -16.19 12.93 5.62
N THR A 78 -17.18 12.10 5.32
CA THR A 78 -16.99 10.70 4.89
C THR A 78 -16.20 10.62 3.59
N LEU A 79 -16.53 11.44 2.58
CA LEU A 79 -15.82 11.49 1.31
C LEU A 79 -14.36 11.93 1.50
N MET A 80 -14.12 12.97 2.29
CA MET A 80 -12.76 13.43 2.62
C MET A 80 -11.97 12.36 3.39
N PHE A 81 -12.63 11.65 4.31
CA PHE A 81 -12.02 10.54 5.06
C PHE A 81 -11.62 9.40 4.12
N TYR A 82 -12.52 8.96 3.24
CA TYR A 82 -12.22 7.91 2.26
C TYR A 82 -11.13 8.31 1.26
N TYR A 83 -11.15 9.57 0.81
CA TYR A 83 -10.07 10.12 -0.02
C TYR A 83 -8.72 10.05 0.71
N SER A 84 -8.67 10.46 1.97
CA SER A 84 -7.45 10.49 2.78
C SER A 84 -6.88 9.09 2.97
N ILE A 85 -7.68 8.14 3.46
CA ILE A 85 -7.22 6.77 3.70
C ILE A 85 -6.86 6.05 2.39
N GLY A 86 -7.63 6.28 1.33
CA GLY A 86 -7.36 5.71 0.00
C GLY A 86 -6.04 6.20 -0.56
N THR A 87 -5.78 7.51 -0.48
CA THR A 87 -4.53 8.11 -0.95
C THR A 87 -3.32 7.62 -0.13
N SER A 88 -3.48 7.44 1.19
CA SER A 88 -2.43 6.84 2.03
C SER A 88 -2.13 5.39 1.63
N LEU A 89 -3.16 4.59 1.33
CA LEU A 89 -3.01 3.22 0.83
C LEU A 89 -2.35 3.19 -0.54
N GLU A 90 -2.77 4.04 -1.48
CA GLU A 90 -2.20 4.11 -2.82
C GLU A 90 -0.71 4.46 -2.78
N ARG A 91 -0.31 5.40 -1.91
CA ARG A 91 1.09 5.79 -1.71
C ARG A 91 1.94 4.67 -1.11
N THR A 92 1.39 3.86 -0.22
CA THR A 92 2.16 2.77 0.42
C THR A 92 2.21 1.49 -0.40
N TRP A 93 1.12 1.14 -1.08
CA TRP A 93 1.04 -0.08 -1.86
C TRP A 93 1.54 0.11 -3.30
N GLY A 94 1.57 1.36 -3.78
CA GLY A 94 1.83 1.71 -5.16
C GLY A 94 0.55 1.65 -6.00
N ALA A 95 0.50 2.48 -7.05
CA ALA A 95 -0.68 2.64 -7.90
C ALA A 95 -1.21 1.30 -8.46
N PHE A 96 -0.33 0.44 -8.99
CA PHE A 96 -0.74 -0.83 -9.58
C PHE A 96 -1.48 -1.74 -8.59
N ARG A 97 -0.93 -1.92 -7.39
CA ARG A 97 -1.51 -2.82 -6.39
C ARG A 97 -2.83 -2.27 -5.86
N TYR A 98 -2.91 -0.96 -5.66
CA TYR A 98 -4.16 -0.30 -5.28
C TYR A 98 -5.23 -0.42 -6.36
N ASN A 99 -4.86 -0.29 -7.65
CA ASN A 99 -5.77 -0.52 -8.77
C ASN A 99 -6.30 -1.96 -8.77
N VAL A 100 -5.39 -2.94 -8.69
CA VAL A 100 -5.78 -4.36 -8.62
C VAL A 100 -6.75 -4.59 -7.47
N TYR A 101 -6.46 -4.05 -6.29
CA TYR A 101 -7.32 -4.17 -5.11
C TYR A 101 -8.74 -3.63 -5.31
N ILE A 102 -8.87 -2.42 -5.87
CA ILE A 102 -10.18 -1.82 -6.10
C ILE A 102 -10.94 -2.57 -7.19
N PHE A 103 -10.29 -2.84 -8.34
CA PHE A 103 -10.94 -3.52 -9.46
C PHE A 103 -11.29 -4.98 -9.14
N SER A 104 -10.46 -5.70 -8.39
CA SER A 104 -10.81 -7.04 -7.91
C SER A 104 -11.99 -7.01 -6.94
N GLY A 105 -12.10 -5.97 -6.11
CA GLY A 105 -13.27 -5.74 -5.26
C GLY A 105 -14.54 -5.58 -6.07
N ILE A 106 -14.53 -4.65 -7.03
CA ILE A 106 -15.65 -4.39 -7.94
C ILE A 106 -16.06 -5.69 -8.67
N LEU A 107 -15.09 -6.43 -9.20
CA LEU A 107 -15.34 -7.67 -9.92
C LEU A 107 -15.91 -8.78 -9.01
N MET A 108 -15.39 -8.93 -7.79
CA MET A 108 -15.91 -9.90 -6.82
C MET A 108 -17.33 -9.55 -6.38
N THR A 109 -17.66 -8.27 -6.24
CA THR A 109 -19.03 -7.81 -5.94
C THR A 109 -19.98 -8.14 -7.10
N ILE A 110 -19.57 -7.90 -8.34
CA ILE A 110 -20.36 -8.24 -9.53
C ILE A 110 -20.59 -9.76 -9.60
N ILE A 111 -19.54 -10.55 -9.50
CA ILE A 111 -19.63 -12.01 -9.52
C ILE A 111 -20.52 -12.51 -8.37
N GLY A 112 -20.35 -11.98 -7.16
CA GLY A 112 -21.16 -12.31 -6.00
C GLY A 112 -22.65 -12.05 -6.23
N ALA A 113 -23.00 -10.91 -6.86
CA ALA A 113 -24.37 -10.59 -7.21
C ALA A 113 -24.97 -11.60 -8.20
N PHE A 114 -24.23 -11.95 -9.26
CA PHE A 114 -24.70 -12.94 -10.24
C PHE A 114 -24.83 -14.35 -9.65
N ILE A 115 -23.86 -14.81 -8.85
CA ILE A 115 -23.93 -16.11 -8.16
C ILE A 115 -25.18 -16.16 -7.28
N LEU A 116 -25.40 -15.12 -6.48
CA LEU A 116 -26.56 -15.04 -5.59
C LEU A 116 -27.88 -15.08 -6.37
N TYR A 117 -27.93 -14.37 -7.51
CA TYR A 117 -29.09 -14.37 -8.39
C TYR A 117 -29.44 -15.77 -8.92
N PHE A 118 -28.44 -16.53 -9.40
CA PHE A 118 -28.66 -17.87 -9.92
C PHE A 118 -28.98 -18.90 -8.82
N VAL A 119 -28.42 -18.74 -7.61
CA VAL A 119 -28.67 -19.65 -6.48
C VAL A 119 -30.08 -19.47 -5.90
N LEU A 120 -30.66 -18.28 -6.02
CA LEU A 120 -31.99 -17.95 -5.48
C LEU A 120 -33.09 -17.93 -6.56
N ASP A 121 -32.89 -18.68 -7.65
CA ASP A 121 -33.83 -18.83 -8.79
C ASP A 121 -34.31 -17.50 -9.40
N GLY A 122 -33.52 -16.44 -9.28
CA GLY A 122 -33.81 -15.13 -9.86
C GLY A 122 -35.08 -14.43 -9.34
N ASN A 123 -35.65 -14.89 -8.21
CA ASN A 123 -36.90 -14.37 -7.66
C ASN A 123 -36.74 -13.22 -6.65
N VAL A 124 -35.51 -12.78 -6.38
CA VAL A 124 -35.23 -11.75 -5.38
C VAL A 124 -34.48 -10.59 -6.02
N LEU A 125 -34.91 -9.36 -5.71
CA LEU A 125 -34.20 -8.14 -6.10
C LEU A 125 -33.09 -7.85 -5.09
N PHE A 126 -31.86 -7.69 -5.56
CA PHE A 126 -30.66 -7.52 -4.73
C PHE A 126 -30.08 -6.11 -4.78
N GLY A 127 -30.72 -5.17 -5.46
CA GLY A 127 -30.18 -3.84 -5.73
C GLY A 127 -29.77 -3.04 -4.49
N GLY A 128 -30.31 -3.36 -3.29
CA GLY A 128 -29.90 -2.76 -2.02
C GLY A 128 -28.80 -3.51 -1.26
N LEU A 129 -28.54 -4.77 -1.61
CA LEU A 129 -27.59 -5.65 -0.92
C LEU A 129 -26.16 -5.53 -1.47
N PHE A 130 -26.01 -5.12 -2.72
CA PHE A 130 -24.69 -4.92 -3.33
C PHE A 130 -24.48 -3.43 -3.57
N SER A 131 -23.73 -2.81 -2.67
CA SER A 131 -23.43 -1.37 -2.70
C SER A 131 -21.95 -1.08 -2.52
N THR A 132 -21.58 0.16 -2.83
CA THR A 132 -20.25 0.73 -2.61
C THR A 132 -19.85 0.76 -1.13
N TYR A 133 -20.80 0.54 -0.22
CA TYR A 133 -20.56 0.39 1.21
C TYR A 133 -19.51 -0.67 1.49
N TYR A 134 -19.68 -1.89 0.97
CA TYR A 134 -18.76 -2.98 1.29
C TYR A 134 -17.37 -2.79 0.66
N ILE A 135 -17.27 -2.13 -0.50
CA ILE A 135 -15.98 -1.70 -1.06
C ILE A 135 -15.31 -0.72 -0.10
N SER A 136 -16.03 0.31 0.32
CA SER A 136 -15.54 1.34 1.23
C SER A 136 -15.06 0.72 2.55
N MET A 137 -15.79 -0.28 3.04
CA MET A 137 -15.42 -1.04 4.23
C MET A 137 -14.20 -1.93 4.06
N SER A 138 -14.04 -2.54 2.89
CA SER A 138 -12.80 -3.25 2.56
C SER A 138 -11.59 -2.31 2.60
N ILE A 139 -11.71 -1.08 2.04
CA ILE A 139 -10.66 -0.06 2.07
C ILE A 139 -10.34 0.35 3.52
N PHE A 140 -11.37 0.52 4.36
CA PHE A 140 -11.17 0.85 5.77
C PHE A 140 -10.41 -0.27 6.52
N LEU A 141 -10.78 -1.53 6.31
CA LEU A 141 -10.07 -2.68 6.88
C LEU A 141 -8.63 -2.79 6.36
N ALA A 142 -8.40 -2.54 5.07
CA ALA A 142 -7.07 -2.44 4.46
C ALA A 142 -6.20 -1.36 5.12
N TYR A 143 -6.79 -0.19 5.37
CA TYR A 143 -6.12 0.90 6.05
C TYR A 143 -5.81 0.54 7.51
N ALA A 144 -6.76 -0.08 8.21
CA ALA A 144 -6.58 -0.52 9.60
C ALA A 144 -5.48 -1.58 9.76
N ALA A 145 -5.38 -2.50 8.80
CA ALA A 145 -4.33 -3.51 8.75
C ALA A 145 -2.95 -2.92 8.42
N THR A 146 -2.91 -1.89 7.56
CA THR A 146 -1.65 -1.24 7.13
C THR A 146 -1.12 -0.25 8.18
N TYR A 147 -2.03 0.49 8.82
CA TYR A 147 -1.72 1.56 9.77
C TYR A 147 -2.43 1.39 11.12
N PRO A 148 -2.17 0.30 11.87
CA PRO A 148 -2.90 0.00 13.10
C PRO A 148 -2.67 1.03 14.21
N ASN A 149 -1.54 1.73 14.19
CA ASN A 149 -1.15 2.71 15.22
C ASN A 149 -1.54 4.15 14.88
N ASN A 150 -2.00 4.43 13.64
CA ASN A 150 -2.47 5.76 13.28
C ASN A 150 -3.73 6.10 14.11
N GLN A 151 -3.89 7.39 14.41
CA GLN A 151 -5.00 7.90 15.20
C GLN A 151 -5.95 8.69 14.31
N VAL A 152 -7.25 8.51 14.53
CA VAL A 152 -8.31 9.33 13.95
C VAL A 152 -9.03 10.01 15.11
N LEU A 153 -9.23 11.32 15.01
CA LEU A 153 -9.95 12.10 16.01
C LEU A 153 -11.45 11.86 15.82
N PHE A 154 -12.07 11.10 16.72
CA PHE A 154 -13.51 10.95 16.78
C PHE A 154 -14.15 12.26 17.24
N MET A 155 -15.06 12.80 16.42
CA MET A 155 -15.72 14.10 16.63
C MET A 155 -14.73 15.25 16.92
N MET A 156 -13.51 15.20 16.38
CA MET A 156 -12.44 16.18 16.66
C MET A 156 -11.96 16.26 18.12
N ILE A 157 -12.40 15.35 19.00
CA ILE A 157 -12.09 15.39 20.44
C ILE A 157 -11.27 14.16 20.87
N ILE A 158 -11.72 12.95 20.52
CA ILE A 158 -11.18 11.72 21.10
C ILE A 158 -10.24 11.03 20.09
N PRO A 159 -8.91 10.98 20.33
CA PRO A 159 -8.00 10.25 19.46
C PRO A 159 -8.18 8.74 19.62
N LEU A 160 -8.78 8.09 18.61
CA LEU A 160 -8.95 6.64 18.56
C LEU A 160 -7.92 6.02 17.62
N LYS A 161 -7.21 4.99 18.11
CA LYS A 161 -6.30 4.20 17.26
C LYS A 161 -7.13 3.37 16.29
N ILE A 162 -6.74 3.37 15.01
CA ILE A 162 -7.48 2.70 13.95
C ILE A 162 -7.57 1.19 14.18
N LYS A 163 -6.59 0.55 14.82
CA LYS A 163 -6.69 -0.88 15.15
C LYS A 163 -7.95 -1.23 15.95
N TRP A 164 -8.36 -0.36 16.88
CA TRP A 164 -9.57 -0.60 17.69
C TRP A 164 -10.82 -0.41 16.87
N LEU A 165 -10.83 0.61 16.00
CA LEU A 165 -11.92 0.81 15.06
C LEU A 165 -12.04 -0.36 14.09
N GLY A 166 -10.94 -0.87 13.54
CA GLY A 166 -10.93 -2.04 12.66
C GLY A 166 -11.46 -3.30 13.34
N VAL A 167 -11.10 -3.53 14.61
CA VAL A 167 -11.62 -4.66 15.40
C VAL A 167 -13.11 -4.49 15.69
N ALA A 168 -13.54 -3.32 16.16
CA ALA A 168 -14.95 -3.03 16.38
C ALA A 168 -15.76 -3.22 15.10
N TYR A 169 -15.21 -2.75 13.98
CA TYR A 169 -15.82 -2.87 12.66
C TYR A 169 -15.95 -4.34 12.21
N ALA A 170 -14.90 -5.15 12.39
CA ALA A 170 -14.94 -6.58 12.09
C ALA A 170 -15.97 -7.31 12.97
N LEU A 171 -16.07 -6.97 14.26
CA LEU A 171 -17.07 -7.56 15.17
C LEU A 171 -18.50 -7.19 14.76
N MET A 172 -18.74 -5.94 14.33
CA MET A 172 -20.05 -5.53 13.81
C MET A 172 -20.46 -6.35 12.58
N ILE A 173 -19.54 -6.56 11.64
CA ILE A 173 -19.82 -7.38 10.46
C ILE A 173 -20.11 -8.84 10.85
N LEU A 174 -19.35 -9.41 11.80
CA LEU A 174 -19.60 -10.76 12.28
C LEU A 174 -20.98 -10.89 12.94
N ALA A 175 -21.39 -9.89 13.72
CA ALA A 175 -22.74 -9.83 14.29
C ALA A 175 -23.82 -9.74 13.21
N GLU A 176 -23.61 -8.90 12.19
CA GLU A 176 -24.50 -8.78 11.03
C GLU A 176 -24.61 -10.10 10.27
N MET A 177 -23.49 -10.82 10.07
CA MET A 177 -23.51 -12.14 9.45
C MET A 177 -24.32 -13.16 10.25
N ILE A 178 -24.26 -13.15 11.59
CA ILE A 178 -25.02 -14.09 12.42
C ILE A 178 -26.52 -13.79 12.37
N GLN A 179 -26.91 -12.52 12.44
CA GLN A 179 -28.31 -12.09 12.51
C GLN A 179 -29.01 -12.07 11.14
N SER A 180 -28.26 -11.95 10.05
CA SER A 180 -28.83 -11.83 8.71
C SER A 180 -29.05 -13.18 8.02
N GLY A 181 -29.94 -13.18 7.01
CA GLY A 181 -30.21 -14.34 6.17
C GLY A 181 -29.05 -14.70 5.23
N TRP A 182 -29.11 -15.90 4.63
CA TRP A 182 -28.03 -16.45 3.80
C TRP A 182 -27.59 -15.52 2.66
N ALA A 183 -28.52 -14.77 2.07
CA ALA A 183 -28.24 -13.82 1.00
C ALA A 183 -27.28 -12.70 1.41
N VAL A 184 -27.53 -12.09 2.57
CA VAL A 184 -26.69 -11.02 3.14
C VAL A 184 -25.32 -11.58 3.51
N ARG A 185 -25.26 -12.78 4.11
CA ARG A 185 -24.00 -13.45 4.45
C ARG A 185 -23.11 -13.64 3.23
N VAL A 186 -23.68 -14.11 2.11
CA VAL A 186 -22.94 -14.29 0.86
C VAL A 186 -22.46 -12.95 0.31
N ALA A 187 -23.28 -11.90 0.34
CA ALA A 187 -22.87 -10.56 -0.09
C ALA A 187 -21.70 -10.00 0.74
N ILE A 188 -21.76 -10.15 2.07
CA ILE A 188 -20.67 -9.78 2.99
C ILE A 188 -19.41 -10.59 2.67
N ILE A 189 -19.52 -11.92 2.53
CA ILE A 189 -18.37 -12.79 2.26
C ILE A 189 -17.73 -12.41 0.92
N CYS A 190 -18.51 -12.27 -0.16
CA CYS A 190 -17.98 -11.93 -1.48
C CYS A 190 -17.25 -10.58 -1.50
N SER A 191 -17.78 -9.59 -0.79
CA SER A 191 -17.16 -8.26 -0.73
C SER A 191 -15.91 -8.21 0.16
N LEU A 192 -15.91 -8.93 1.28
CA LEU A 192 -14.73 -9.05 2.16
C LEU A 192 -13.68 -10.01 1.62
N MET A 193 -14.06 -10.95 0.74
CA MET A 193 -13.13 -11.86 0.07
C MET A 193 -12.00 -11.08 -0.61
N ASN A 194 -12.30 -9.91 -1.18
CA ASN A 194 -11.30 -9.03 -1.76
C ASN A 194 -10.24 -8.59 -0.75
N PHE A 195 -10.67 -8.16 0.44
CA PHE A 195 -9.74 -7.81 1.53
C PHE A 195 -8.92 -9.03 1.95
N ILE A 196 -9.53 -10.21 2.12
CA ILE A 196 -8.84 -11.43 2.56
C ILE A 196 -7.80 -11.85 1.51
N ILE A 197 -8.20 -12.03 0.25
CA ILE A 197 -7.31 -12.43 -0.84
C ILE A 197 -6.16 -11.45 -0.97
N PHE A 198 -6.46 -10.15 -0.97
CA PHE A 198 -5.43 -9.15 -1.15
C PHE A 198 -4.51 -9.02 0.07
N PHE A 199 -5.04 -9.17 1.28
CA PHE A 199 -4.25 -9.21 2.51
C PHE A 199 -3.24 -10.36 2.47
N PHE A 200 -3.67 -11.56 2.08
CA PHE A 200 -2.77 -12.70 1.93
C PHE A 200 -1.81 -12.57 0.74
N MET A 201 -2.26 -12.01 -0.38
CA MET A 201 -1.44 -11.86 -1.59
C MET A 201 -0.40 -10.73 -1.47
N THR A 202 -0.69 -9.70 -0.67
CA THR A 202 0.15 -8.50 -0.49
C THR A 202 0.97 -8.54 0.78
N ARG A 203 0.64 -9.44 1.73
CA ARG A 203 1.55 -9.78 2.84
C ARG A 203 2.80 -10.42 2.25
N ASN A 204 3.72 -9.55 1.89
CA ASN A 204 5.01 -9.91 1.39
C ASN A 204 5.74 -10.62 2.53
N MET A 205 5.74 -11.95 2.46
CA MET A 205 6.59 -12.82 3.30
C MET A 205 8.09 -12.53 3.07
N SER A 206 8.47 -11.49 2.32
CA SER A 206 9.87 -11.08 2.14
C SER A 206 10.52 -10.58 3.43
N ARG A 207 9.76 -10.07 4.41
CA ARG A 207 10.32 -9.82 5.76
C ARG A 207 10.82 -11.13 6.42
N TYR A 208 10.37 -12.28 5.93
CA TYR A 208 10.79 -13.62 6.32
C TYR A 208 11.41 -14.41 5.14
N ASN A 209 11.88 -13.75 4.08
CA ASN A 209 12.57 -14.46 3.00
C ASN A 209 13.99 -14.80 3.49
N PRO A 210 14.31 -16.08 3.74
CA PRO A 210 15.59 -16.47 4.32
C PRO A 210 16.77 -15.99 3.48
N LYS A 211 16.60 -15.81 2.15
CA LYS A 211 17.64 -15.30 1.25
C LYS A 211 17.97 -13.82 1.48
N GLU A 212 16.98 -12.96 1.75
CA GLU A 212 17.21 -11.53 2.02
C GLU A 212 17.80 -11.33 3.43
N ILE A 213 17.36 -12.12 4.40
CA ILE A 213 17.92 -12.13 5.76
C ILE A 213 19.38 -12.64 5.72
N HIS A 214 19.67 -13.68 4.94
CA HIS A 214 21.02 -14.19 4.77
C HIS A 214 21.92 -13.13 4.13
N ARG A 215 21.50 -12.52 3.02
CA ARG A 215 22.24 -11.45 2.33
C ARG A 215 22.49 -10.24 3.25
N ARG A 216 21.51 -9.85 4.07
CA ARG A 216 21.67 -8.73 5.03
C ARG A 216 22.63 -9.07 6.16
N LYS A 217 22.57 -10.30 6.69
CA LYS A 217 23.54 -10.80 7.69
C LYS A 217 24.94 -10.93 7.10
N GLU A 218 25.05 -11.37 5.85
CA GLU A 218 26.32 -11.51 5.13
C GLU A 218 26.95 -10.15 4.84
N PHE A 219 26.16 -9.16 4.41
CA PHE A 219 26.61 -7.78 4.26
C PHE A 219 27.04 -7.17 5.60
N GLN A 220 26.27 -7.35 6.67
CA GLN A 220 26.66 -6.90 8.01
C GLN A 220 27.96 -7.57 8.50
N ARG A 221 28.13 -8.88 8.25
CA ARG A 221 29.36 -9.62 8.56
C ARG A 221 30.55 -9.13 7.74
N ALA A 222 30.36 -8.82 6.47
CA ALA A 222 31.41 -8.29 5.60
C ALA A 222 31.85 -6.88 6.04
N VAL A 223 30.90 -6.01 6.39
CA VAL A 223 31.19 -4.66 6.92
C VAL A 223 31.93 -4.74 8.27
N HIS A 224 31.47 -5.59 9.20
CA HIS A 224 32.18 -5.80 10.46
C HIS A 224 33.57 -6.43 10.26
N ARG A 225 33.75 -7.38 9.34
CA ARG A 225 35.10 -7.89 9.00
C ARG A 225 36.01 -6.80 8.45
N SER A 226 35.50 -5.92 7.59
CA SER A 226 36.28 -4.81 7.04
C SER A 226 36.66 -3.76 8.09
N GLN A 227 35.82 -3.55 9.12
CA GLN A 227 36.16 -2.68 10.25
C GLN A 227 37.18 -3.32 11.19
N VAL A 228 37.10 -4.62 11.46
CA VAL A 228 38.04 -5.33 12.33
C VAL A 228 39.43 -5.48 11.69
N ASN A 229 39.52 -5.70 10.37
CA ASN A 229 40.81 -5.77 9.67
C ASN A 229 41.50 -4.41 9.47
N ASN A 230 40.80 -3.28 9.64
CA ASN A 230 41.38 -1.95 9.49
C ASN A 230 42.09 -1.43 10.74
N ASN A 231 41.97 -2.09 11.89
CA ASN A 231 42.66 -1.68 13.13
C ASN A 231 44.18 -1.97 13.12
N GLY A 232 44.68 -2.69 12.09
CA GLY A 232 46.09 -3.08 11.99
C GLY A 232 46.86 -2.46 10.81
N ILE A 233 46.18 -2.06 9.74
CA ILE A 233 46.82 -1.58 8.50
C ILE A 233 47.04 -0.07 8.62
N THR A 234 48.28 0.34 8.84
CA THR A 234 48.67 1.76 8.73
C THR A 234 48.41 2.22 7.31
N LYS A 235 47.53 3.21 7.12
CA LYS A 235 47.19 3.71 5.78
C LYS A 235 48.35 4.46 5.14
N HIS A 236 49.16 5.12 5.97
CA HIS A 236 50.26 5.94 5.51
C HIS A 236 51.61 5.50 6.07
N LYS A 237 52.63 5.47 5.19
CA LYS A 237 54.01 5.07 5.51
C LYS A 237 55.01 5.84 4.66
N CYS A 238 55.99 6.49 5.29
CA CYS A 238 57.04 7.19 4.56
C CYS A 238 57.99 6.21 3.86
N ALA A 239 58.23 6.44 2.57
CA ALA A 239 59.11 5.61 1.74
C ALA A 239 60.61 5.66 2.13
N ILE A 240 61.05 6.71 2.85
CA ILE A 240 62.46 6.91 3.24
C ILE A 240 62.73 6.43 4.66
N CYS A 241 62.01 6.99 5.65
CA CYS A 241 62.27 6.69 7.07
C CYS A 241 61.38 5.60 7.65
N GLY A 242 60.38 5.13 6.90
CA GLY A 242 59.48 4.08 7.35
C GLY A 242 58.47 4.47 8.44
N ARG A 243 58.48 5.74 8.92
CA ARG A 243 57.50 6.25 9.89
C ARG A 243 56.08 6.07 9.37
N THR A 244 55.16 5.78 10.27
CA THR A 244 53.73 5.58 10.02
C THR A 244 52.89 6.53 10.87
N GLU A 245 51.59 6.63 10.61
CA GLU A 245 50.66 7.46 11.41
C GLU A 245 50.60 7.09 12.89
N LYS A 246 51.11 5.92 13.27
CA LYS A 246 51.17 5.47 14.68
C LYS A 246 52.34 6.09 15.45
N ASP A 247 53.32 6.68 14.77
CA ASP A 247 54.53 7.23 15.40
C ASP A 247 54.32 8.66 15.95
N GLY A 248 53.21 9.32 15.63
CA GLY A 248 52.83 10.62 16.19
C GLY A 248 51.66 11.28 15.47
N GLU A 249 50.69 11.81 16.23
CA GLU A 249 49.46 12.44 15.69
C GLU A 249 49.71 13.73 14.87
N HIS A 250 50.91 14.31 14.96
CA HIS A 250 51.32 15.52 14.25
C HIS A 250 51.99 15.25 12.89
N LEU A 251 52.17 13.98 12.52
CA LEU A 251 52.85 13.60 11.29
C LEU A 251 51.88 13.60 10.11
N GLU A 252 52.08 14.52 9.16
CA GLU A 252 51.37 14.50 7.87
C GLU A 252 52.18 13.75 6.81
N PHE A 253 51.48 12.90 6.04
CA PHE A 253 52.03 12.20 4.88
C PHE A 253 51.47 12.80 3.60
N ARG A 254 52.35 13.10 2.64
CA ARG A 254 51.96 13.68 1.33
C ARG A 254 52.65 12.93 0.19
N PHE A 255 51.97 12.89 -0.96
CA PHE A 255 52.53 12.34 -2.19
C PHE A 255 53.39 13.39 -2.90
N CYS A 256 54.48 12.94 -3.51
CA CYS A 256 55.21 13.78 -4.45
C CYS A 256 54.62 13.62 -5.86
N SER A 257 54.17 14.73 -6.45
CA SER A 257 53.62 14.76 -7.82
C SER A 257 54.64 14.49 -8.92
N LYS A 258 55.95 14.53 -8.61
CA LYS A 258 57.05 14.34 -9.56
C LYS A 258 57.66 12.94 -9.51
N CYS A 259 57.35 12.14 -8.49
CA CYS A 259 57.82 10.77 -8.38
C CYS A 259 56.91 9.82 -9.16
N ASN A 260 57.50 8.79 -9.76
CA ASN A 260 56.76 7.77 -10.48
C ASN A 260 56.30 6.68 -9.50
N GLY A 261 55.00 6.67 -9.17
CA GLY A 261 54.38 5.73 -8.24
C GLY A 261 53.76 6.40 -7.00
N ASN A 262 52.97 5.64 -6.25
CA ASN A 262 52.25 6.12 -5.07
C ASN A 262 53.13 6.06 -3.81
N TYR A 263 54.25 6.79 -3.81
CA TYR A 263 55.11 6.91 -2.64
C TYR A 263 54.70 8.11 -1.78
N GLU A 264 54.50 7.84 -0.50
CA GLU A 264 54.20 8.87 0.50
C GLU A 264 55.46 9.27 1.27
N TYR A 265 55.54 10.55 1.63
CA TYR A 265 56.64 11.12 2.37
C TYR A 265 56.12 11.90 3.57
N CYS A 266 56.80 11.81 4.71
CA CYS A 266 56.52 12.68 5.86
C CYS A 266 57.01 14.11 5.57
N GLN A 267 56.55 15.10 6.34
CA GLN A 267 56.90 16.52 6.18
C GLN A 267 58.43 16.76 6.08
N ASP A 268 59.23 16.05 6.89
CA ASP A 268 60.70 16.13 6.89
C ASP A 268 61.36 15.65 5.59
N HIS A 269 60.73 14.69 4.89
CA HIS A 269 61.27 14.03 3.71
C HIS A 269 60.60 14.47 2.40
N LEU A 270 59.52 15.23 2.46
CA LEU A 270 58.78 15.68 1.28
C LEU A 270 59.61 16.61 0.38
N PHE A 271 60.54 17.38 0.94
CA PHE A 271 61.36 18.34 0.18
C PHE A 271 62.84 17.93 0.03
N THR A 272 63.25 16.85 0.71
CA THR A 272 64.65 16.39 0.76
C THR A 272 64.86 15.05 0.04
N HIS A 273 63.79 14.42 -0.46
CA HIS A 273 63.89 13.16 -1.20
C HIS A 273 64.44 13.36 -2.62
N THR A 274 65.17 12.36 -3.10
CA THR A 274 65.50 12.24 -4.52
C THR A 274 64.30 11.68 -5.27
N HIS A 275 63.89 12.34 -6.34
CA HIS A 275 62.75 11.89 -7.14
C HIS A 275 63.06 10.54 -7.78
N ILE A 276 62.23 9.56 -7.46
CA ILE A 276 62.25 8.24 -8.10
C ILE A 276 61.57 8.42 -9.46
N ARG A 277 62.31 8.18 -10.55
CA ARG A 277 61.82 8.25 -11.94
C ARG A 277 61.28 6.91 -12.39
#